data_AF-A0A960EJQ0-F1
#
_entry.id   AF-A0A960EJQ0-F1
#
_cell.length_a   1.000
_cell.length_b   1.000
_cell.length_c   1.000
_cell.angle_alpha   90.00
_cell.angle_beta   90.00
_cell.angle_gamma   90.00
#
_symmetry.space_group_name_H-M   'P 1'
#
loop_
_entity.id
_entity.type
_entity.pdbx_description
1 polymer ?
#
loop_
_entity_poly.entity_id
_entity_poly.type
_entity_poly.pdbx_seq_one_letter_code
_entity_poly.pdbx_strand_id
1 'polypeptide(L)'
;MKPTKKRLTITVDSGLAQAAADAVRAGDADSVSSWVSLAIDEKVQRDRLIKNLGAAIADFESEFGEITPEEIAKRRRADRRDAVVVRGTEPKSA
;
A
#
# COMPACT_ATOMS: atom_id res chain seq x y z
N MET A 1 -19.45 -15.49 13.64
CA MET A 1 -19.22 -16.67 12.77
C MET A 1 -17.72 -16.73 12.47
N LYS A 2 -17.03 -17.84 12.78
CA LYS A 2 -15.59 -17.93 12.44
C LYS A 2 -15.45 -17.97 10.92
N PRO A 3 -14.53 -17.19 10.31
CA PRO A 3 -14.30 -17.27 8.88
C PRO A 3 -13.89 -18.68 8.50
N THR A 4 -14.57 -19.26 7.49
CA THR A 4 -14.30 -20.62 7.02
C THR A 4 -12.98 -20.63 6.27
N LYS A 5 -11.94 -21.22 6.86
CA LYS A 5 -10.63 -21.37 6.20
C LYS A 5 -10.73 -22.47 5.13
N LYS A 6 -10.28 -22.17 3.91
CA LYS A 6 -10.18 -23.15 2.82
C LYS A 6 -8.71 -23.54 2.61
N ARG A 7 -8.43 -24.83 2.41
CA ARG A 7 -7.07 -25.30 2.10
C ARG A 7 -6.72 -24.94 0.66
N LEU A 8 -5.53 -24.38 0.47
CA LEU A 8 -4.97 -24.01 -0.82
C LEU A 8 -3.57 -24.62 -0.92
N THR A 9 -3.29 -25.37 -2.00
CA THR A 9 -1.96 -25.89 -2.31
C THR A 9 -1.38 -25.05 -3.44
N ILE A 10 -0.20 -24.47 -3.23
CA ILE A 10 0.49 -23.64 -4.21
C ILE A 10 1.96 -24.05 -4.31
N THR A 11 2.53 -23.90 -5.50
CA THR A 11 3.97 -23.95 -5.71
C THR A 11 4.49 -22.53 -5.58
N VAL A 12 5.55 -22.35 -4.78
CA VAL A 12 6.21 -21.06 -4.56
C VAL A 12 7.71 -21.22 -4.78
N ASP A 13 8.38 -20.13 -5.09
CA ASP A 13 9.83 -20.11 -5.15
C ASP A 13 10.43 -20.49 -3.79
N SER A 14 11.57 -21.19 -3.82
CA SER A 14 12.27 -21.63 -2.61
C SER A 14 12.61 -20.48 -1.66
N GLY A 15 12.96 -19.31 -2.20
CA GLY A 15 13.22 -18.11 -1.42
C GLY A 15 12.00 -17.61 -0.65
N LEU A 16 10.80 -17.68 -1.25
CA LEU A 16 9.56 -17.28 -0.57
C LEU A 16 9.16 -18.29 0.52
N ALA A 17 9.36 -19.58 0.26
CA ALA A 17 9.15 -20.61 1.28
C ALA A 17 10.07 -20.40 2.50
N GLN A 18 11.34 -20.04 2.24
CA GLN A 18 12.30 -19.75 3.30
C GLN A 18 11.92 -18.48 4.07
N ALA A 19 11.57 -17.38 3.38
CA ALA A 19 11.14 -16.14 4.02
C ALA A 19 9.93 -16.34 4.93
N ALA A 20 8.95 -17.14 4.51
CA ALA A 20 7.79 -17.47 5.34
C ALA A 20 8.19 -18.28 6.58
N ALA A 21 9.12 -19.23 6.45
CA ALA A 21 9.62 -20.01 7.58
C ALA A 21 10.42 -19.14 8.56
N ASP A 22 11.20 -18.19 8.05
CA ASP A 22 12.00 -17.26 8.87
C ASP A 22 11.10 -16.29 9.63
N ALA A 23 10.05 -15.75 9.01
CA ALA A 23 9.06 -14.89 9.67
C ALA A 23 8.35 -15.61 10.84
N VAL A 24 8.01 -16.89 10.66
CA VAL A 24 7.43 -17.71 11.75
C VAL A 24 8.46 -17.95 12.86
N ARG A 25 9.72 -18.23 12.52
CA ARG A 25 10.78 -18.44 13.51
C ARG A 25 11.10 -17.17 14.30
N ALA A 26 11.00 -16.00 13.66
CA ALA A 26 11.16 -14.69 14.29
C ALA A 26 9.98 -14.31 15.20
N GLY A 27 8.84 -14.99 15.07
CA GLY A 27 7.61 -14.68 15.80
C GLY A 27 6.75 -13.60 15.16
N ASP A 28 7.08 -13.17 13.94
CA ASP A 28 6.31 -12.16 13.18
C ASP A 28 4.96 -12.72 12.71
N ALA A 29 4.83 -14.05 12.64
CA ALA A 29 3.58 -14.74 12.30
C ALA A 29 3.44 -16.07 13.03
N ASP A 30 2.21 -16.40 13.45
CA ASP A 30 1.91 -17.66 14.15
C ASP A 30 2.12 -18.92 13.29
N SER A 31 2.04 -18.76 11.96
CA SER A 31 2.22 -19.86 11.00
C SER A 31 2.46 -19.33 9.60
N VAL A 32 2.99 -20.19 8.72
CA VAL A 32 3.14 -19.89 7.28
C VAL A 32 1.78 -19.54 6.66
N SER A 33 0.71 -20.24 7.06
CA SER A 33 -0.63 -19.93 6.56
C SER A 33 -1.16 -18.58 7.04
N SER A 34 -0.80 -18.16 8.25
CA SER A 34 -1.13 -16.82 8.77
C SER A 34 -0.38 -15.74 7.98
N TRP A 35 0.93 -15.93 7.78
CA TRP A 35 1.78 -15.03 7.01
C TRP A 35 1.30 -14.87 5.56
N VAL A 36 1.01 -15.98 4.86
CA VAL A 36 0.47 -15.95 3.50
C VAL A 36 -0.91 -15.29 3.45
N SER A 37 -1.78 -15.56 4.43
CA SER A 37 -3.10 -14.94 4.47
C SER A 37 -3.01 -13.42 4.63
N LEU A 38 -2.10 -12.93 5.48
CA LEU A 38 -1.84 -11.50 5.65
C LEU A 38 -1.35 -10.86 4.36
N ALA A 39 -0.33 -11.43 3.73
CA ALA A 39 0.22 -10.91 2.47
C ALA A 39 -0.82 -10.86 1.34
N ILE A 40 -1.69 -11.88 1.25
CA ILE A 40 -2.78 -11.90 0.26
C ILE A 40 -3.81 -10.80 0.58
N ASP A 41 -4.21 -10.63 1.85
CA ASP A 41 -5.16 -9.58 2.22
C ASP A 41 -4.61 -8.19 1.91
N GLU A 42 -3.36 -7.91 2.27
CA GLU A 42 -2.69 -6.65 1.94
C GLU A 42 -2.68 -6.37 0.44
N LYS A 43 -2.37 -7.40 -0.38
CA LYS A 43 -2.42 -7.28 -1.85
C LYS A 43 -3.83 -6.97 -2.34
N VAL A 44 -4.84 -7.66 -1.82
CA VAL A 44 -6.25 -7.45 -2.19
C VAL A 44 -6.71 -6.04 -1.83
N GLN A 45 -6.38 -5.55 -0.64
CA GLN A 45 -6.74 -4.19 -0.24
C GLN A 45 -6.06 -3.14 -1.13
N ARG A 46 -4.76 -3.34 -1.43
CA ARG A 46 -4.02 -2.44 -2.33
C ARG A 46 -4.62 -2.40 -3.73
N ASP A 47 -4.97 -3.56 -4.29
CA ASP A 47 -5.57 -3.65 -5.63
C ASP A 47 -6.95 -3.02 -5.68
N ARG A 48 -7.76 -3.20 -4.63
CA ARG A 48 -9.05 -2.51 -4.48
C ARG A 48 -8.87 -1.01 -4.43
N LEU A 49 -7.91 -0.52 -3.64
CA LEU A 49 -7.62 0.91 -3.53
C LEU A 49 -7.21 1.49 -4.89
N ILE A 50 -6.29 0.84 -5.61
CA ILE A 50 -5.83 1.30 -6.93
C ILE A 50 -7.00 1.33 -7.92
N LYS A 51 -7.84 0.29 -7.92
CA LYS A 51 -9.01 0.23 -8.81
C LYS A 51 -10.00 1.35 -8.49
N ASN A 52 -10.28 1.58 -7.21
CA ASN A 52 -11.19 2.63 -6.77
C ASN A 52 -10.64 4.03 -7.11
N LEU A 53 -9.33 4.23 -6.96
CA LEU A 53 -8.68 5.48 -7.36
C LEU A 53 -8.80 5.71 -8.86
N GLY A 54 -8.57 4.68 -9.68
CA GLY A 54 -8.75 4.77 -11.13
C GLY A 54 -10.19 5.12 -11.52
N ALA A 55 -11.19 4.52 -10.85
CA ALA A 55 -12.59 4.86 -11.08
C ALA A 55 -12.90 6.32 -10.69
N ALA A 56 -12.42 6.78 -9.54
CA ALA A 56 -12.62 8.16 -9.10
C ALA A 56 -11.97 9.19 -10.03
N ILE A 57 -10.78 8.88 -10.58
CA ILE A 57 -10.13 9.73 -11.59
C ILE A 57 -10.97 9.77 -12.87
N ALA A 58 -11.43 8.62 -13.36
CA ALA A 58 -12.25 8.55 -14.57
C ALA A 58 -13.57 9.31 -14.42
N ASP A 59 -14.23 9.21 -13.26
CA ASP A 59 -15.44 9.97 -12.96
C ASP A 59 -15.16 11.48 -13.00
N PHE A 60 -14.08 11.93 -12.37
CA PHE A 60 -13.65 13.33 -12.42
C PHE A 60 -13.35 13.81 -13.85
N GLU A 61 -12.59 13.03 -14.62
CA GLU A 61 -12.23 13.40 -16.00
C GLU A 61 -13.44 13.45 -16.93
N SER A 62 -14.47 12.64 -16.66
CA SER A 62 -15.72 12.68 -17.41
C SER A 62 -16.50 13.99 -17.19
N GLU A 63 -16.39 14.59 -16.00
CA GLU A 63 -17.08 15.84 -15.64
C GLU A 63 -16.25 17.08 -15.99
N PHE A 64 -14.94 17.04 -15.79
CA PHE A 64 -14.06 18.21 -15.84
C PHE A 64 -13.04 18.20 -16.98
N GLY A 65 -12.91 17.09 -17.73
CA GLY A 65 -11.88 16.88 -18.74
C GLY A 65 -10.63 16.18 -18.20
N GLU A 66 -9.77 15.72 -19.11
CA GLU A 66 -8.57 14.94 -18.81
C GLU A 66 -7.61 15.69 -17.89
N ILE A 67 -7.05 15.00 -16.89
CA ILE A 67 -6.00 15.55 -16.04
C ILE A 67 -4.66 15.39 -16.74
N THR A 68 -4.14 16.47 -17.33
CA THR A 68 -2.90 16.38 -18.11
C THR A 68 -1.63 16.35 -17.22
N PRO A 69 -0.53 15.73 -17.69
CA PRO A 69 0.75 15.76 -16.98
C PRO A 69 1.28 17.17 -16.71
N GLU A 70 0.99 18.11 -17.61
CA GLU A 70 1.40 19.51 -17.55
C GLU A 70 0.67 20.26 -16.43
N GLU A 71 -0.64 20.01 -16.28
CA GLU A 71 -1.44 20.54 -15.18
C GLU A 71 -0.99 20.00 -13.84
N ILE A 72 -0.68 18.70 -13.73
CA ILE A 72 -0.12 18.10 -12.52
C ILE A 72 1.22 18.78 -12.16
N ALA A 73 2.10 18.99 -13.14
CA ALA A 73 3.38 19.66 -12.91
C ALA A 73 3.20 21.13 -12.48
N LYS A 74 2.25 21.85 -13.09
CA LYS A 74 1.90 23.22 -12.71
C LYS A 74 1.35 23.27 -11.29
N ARG A 75 0.46 22.36 -10.93
CA ARG A 75 -0.14 22.27 -9.59
C ARG A 75 0.90 21.96 -8.53
N ARG A 76 1.76 20.95 -8.74
CA ARG A 76 2.89 20.63 -7.84
C ARG A 76 3.80 21.82 -7.57
N ARG A 77 4.07 22.67 -8.58
CA ARG A 77 4.87 23.89 -8.41
C ARG A 77 4.15 24.93 -7.56
N ALA A 78 2.84 25.09 -7.73
CA ALA A 78 2.02 25.98 -6.90
C ALA A 78 1.96 25.48 -5.45
N ASP A 79 1.63 24.20 -5.25
CA ASP A 79 1.54 23.60 -3.91
C ASP A 79 2.85 23.74 -3.12
N ARG A 80 4.01 23.61 -3.80
CA ARG A 80 5.32 23.83 -3.17
C ARG A 80 5.56 25.30 -2.78
N ARG A 81 5.05 26.26 -3.55
CA ARG A 81 5.16 27.69 -3.21
C ARG A 81 4.33 28.03 -1.98
N ASP A 82 3.18 27.37 -1.83
CA ASP A 82 2.22 27.63 -0.76
C ASP A 82 2.48 26.78 0.50
N ALA A 83 3.41 25.82 0.42
CA ALA A 83 3.74 24.93 1.54
C ALA A 83 4.43 25.68 2.69
N VAL A 84 3.85 25.60 3.89
CA VAL A 84 4.47 26.08 5.13
C VAL A 84 5.49 25.06 5.63
N VAL A 85 6.76 25.45 5.71
CA VAL A 85 7.83 24.58 6.24
C VAL A 85 7.78 24.57 7.77
N VAL A 86 7.38 23.45 8.36
CA VAL A 86 7.48 23.21 9.81
C VAL A 86 8.84 22.59 10.10
N ARG A 87 9.82 23.40 10.53
CA ARG A 87 11.07 22.86 11.10
C ARG A 87 10.77 22.31 12.50
N GLY A 88 11.08 21.04 12.74
CA GLY A 88 11.07 20.45 14.08
C GLY A 88 12.12 21.14 14.96
N THR A 89 11.70 21.63 16.12
CA THR A 89 12.59 22.16 17.14
C THR A 89 13.43 21.01 17.68
N GLU A 90 14.70 20.93 17.30
CA GLU A 90 15.67 20.14 18.07
C GLU A 90 15.81 20.80 19.45
N PRO A 91 15.55 20.10 20.56
CA PRO A 91 15.90 20.61 21.87
C PRO A 91 17.43 20.64 21.97
N LYS A 92 17.99 21.84 22.12
CA LYS A 92 19.39 22.05 22.51
C LYS A 92 19.62 21.35 23.85
N SER A 93 20.33 20.23 23.83
CA SER A 93 20.93 19.65 25.03
C SER A 93 21.97 20.64 25.57
N ALA A 94 21.74 21.10 26.79
CA ALA A 94 22.70 21.85 27.61
C ALA A 94 23.66 20.89 28.32
#